data_AF-A0A2V9C7E7-F1
#
_entry.id   AF-A0A2V9C7E7-F1
#
_cell.length_a   1.000
_cell.length_b   1.000
_cell.length_c   1.000
_cell.angle_alpha   90.00
_cell.angle_beta   90.00
_cell.angle_gamma   90.00
#
_symmetry.space_group_name_H-M   'P 1'
#
loop_
_entity.id
_entity.type
_entity.pdbx_description
1 polymer ?
#
loop_
_entity_poly.entity_id
_entity_poly.type
_entity_poly.pdbx_seq_one_letter_code
_entity_poly.pdbx_strand_id
1 'polypeptide(L)'
;NDASAADVIAAIRAVSRGEAVCPAQLCKVLFDSVAGSREFIPSVRNIGLRLTRRQQELVPMIARGLTNKEIASHLNLSEQTVKNHIHRMLRKTGANDRLQVTEISRLEDFAT
;
A
#
# COMPACT_ATOMS: atom_id res chain seq x y z
N ASN A 1 37.00 0.90 4.97
CA ASN A 1 36.44 0.29 3.75
C ASN A 1 37.30 -0.94 3.53
N ASP A 2 37.10 -1.96 4.37
CA ASP A 2 38.14 -2.98 4.62
C ASP A 2 37.56 -4.34 4.26
N ALA A 3 37.21 -4.51 2.99
CA ALA A 3 36.92 -5.83 2.42
C ALA A 3 38.24 -6.44 1.96
N SER A 4 38.55 -7.65 2.42
CA SER A 4 39.69 -8.40 1.92
C SER A 4 39.44 -8.88 0.48
N ALA A 5 40.50 -9.24 -0.25
CA ALA A 5 40.36 -9.83 -1.58
C ALA A 5 39.49 -11.11 -1.57
N ALA A 6 39.53 -11.88 -0.46
CA ALA A 6 38.69 -13.05 -0.28
C ALA A 6 37.19 -12.69 -0.17
N ASP A 7 36.86 -11.58 0.52
CA ASP A 7 35.48 -11.11 0.68
C ASP A 7 34.89 -10.67 -0.67
N VAL A 8 35.69 -10.01 -1.51
CA VAL A 8 35.28 -9.61 -2.86
C VAL A 8 35.01 -10.84 -3.73
N ILE A 9 35.89 -11.85 -3.70
CA ILE A 9 35.72 -13.10 -4.45
C ILE A 9 34.45 -13.84 -3.97
N ALA A 10 34.22 -13.89 -2.66
CA ALA A 10 33.03 -14.51 -2.09
C ALA A 10 31.75 -13.79 -2.55
N ALA A 11 31.75 -12.46 -2.53
CA ALA A 11 30.62 -11.64 -2.96
C ALA A 11 30.30 -11.84 -4.46
N ILE A 12 31.32 -11.85 -5.32
CA ILE A 12 31.15 -12.09 -6.77
C ILE A 12 30.51 -13.45 -7.03
N ARG A 13 30.98 -14.50 -6.33
CA ARG A 13 30.43 -15.86 -6.48
C ARG A 13 28.98 -15.96 -5.98
N ALA A 14 28.62 -15.23 -4.93
CA ALA A 14 27.24 -15.20 -4.44
C ALA A 14 26.31 -14.53 -5.45
N VAL A 15 26.71 -13.38 -6.01
CA VAL A 15 25.95 -12.69 -7.07
C VAL A 15 25.81 -13.57 -8.32
N SER A 16 26.87 -14.31 -8.70
CA SER A 16 26.79 -15.22 -9.85
C SER A 16 25.86 -16.41 -9.63
N ARG A 17 25.50 -16.73 -8.38
CA ARG A 17 24.47 -17.73 -8.03
C ARG A 17 23.07 -17.13 -7.86
N GLY A 18 22.91 -15.83 -8.09
CA GLY A 18 21.65 -15.11 -7.88
C GLY A 18 21.37 -14.77 -6.42
N GLU A 19 22.36 -14.89 -5.53
CA GLU A 19 22.23 -14.50 -4.13
C GLU A 19 22.49 -13.00 -3.96
N ALA A 20 21.71 -12.34 -3.11
CA ALA A 20 21.97 -10.97 -2.72
C ALA A 20 23.05 -10.92 -1.62
N VAL A 21 24.04 -10.04 -1.78
CA VAL A 21 25.09 -9.80 -0.78
C VAL A 21 24.85 -8.44 -0.15
N CYS A 22 24.55 -8.42 1.15
CA CYS A 22 24.36 -7.19 1.90
C CYS A 22 25.45 -7.04 2.96
N PRO A 23 26.36 -6.06 2.83
CA PRO A 23 27.32 -5.74 3.89
C PRO A 23 26.60 -5.32 5.18
N ALA A 24 27.15 -5.69 6.33
CA ALA A 24 26.56 -5.40 7.64
C ALA A 24 26.26 -3.89 7.87
N GLN A 25 27.07 -3.01 7.28
CA GLN A 25 26.90 -1.56 7.35
C GLN A 25 25.67 -1.07 6.57
N LEU A 26 25.34 -1.74 5.46
CA LEU A 26 24.13 -1.49 4.67
C LEU A 26 22.90 -2.17 5.29
N CYS A 27 23.08 -3.29 6.01
CA CYS A 27 21.98 -3.96 6.73
C CYS A 27 21.31 -3.00 7.70
N LYS A 28 22.07 -2.20 8.47
CA LYS A 28 21.49 -1.24 9.42
C LYS A 28 20.62 -0.20 8.71
N VAL A 29 21.08 0.39 7.61
CA VAL A 29 20.30 1.36 6.82
C VAL A 29 19.05 0.72 6.21
N LEU A 30 19.15 -0.52 5.72
CA LEU A 30 18.00 -1.27 5.23
C LEU A 30 16.99 -1.55 6.35
N PHE A 31 17.45 -2.04 7.50
CA PHE A 31 16.61 -2.27 8.67
C PHE A 31 16.00 -0.98 9.20
N ASP A 32 16.75 0.12 9.26
CA ASP A 32 16.27 1.45 9.66
C ASP A 32 15.26 2.01 8.65
N SER A 33 15.41 1.74 7.35
CA SER A 33 14.41 2.13 6.33
C SER A 33 13.12 1.31 6.46
N VAL A 34 13.23 0.00 6.69
CA VAL A 34 12.08 -0.90 6.90
C VAL A 34 11.40 -0.63 8.24
N ALA A 35 12.18 -0.27 9.27
CA ALA A 35 11.69 0.10 10.60
C ALA A 35 11.11 1.52 10.63
N GLY A 36 11.73 2.50 9.95
CA GLY A 36 11.24 3.87 9.81
C GLY A 36 9.99 3.98 8.93
N SER A 37 9.79 3.02 8.03
CA SER A 37 8.52 2.82 7.33
C SER A 37 7.36 2.41 8.27
N ARG A 38 7.63 2.12 9.55
CA ARG A 38 6.61 1.80 10.57
C ARG A 38 6.17 3.00 11.43
N GLU A 39 6.70 4.20 11.24
CA GLU A 39 6.22 5.39 11.97
C GLU A 39 4.93 6.00 11.37
N PHE A 40 3.96 5.12 11.10
CA PHE A 40 2.52 5.38 11.24
C PHE A 40 1.80 4.06 11.53
N ILE A 41 2.14 3.39 12.64
CA ILE A 41 1.41 2.21 13.11
C ILE A 41 0.94 2.45 14.54
N PRO A 42 -0.29 2.98 14.75
CA PRO A 42 -1.08 2.49 15.86
C PRO A 42 -1.31 0.99 15.64
N SER A 43 -1.35 0.19 16.70
CA SER A 43 -1.58 -1.25 16.68
C SER A 43 -2.84 -1.65 15.87
N VAL A 44 -2.68 -1.96 14.58
CA VAL A 44 -3.78 -2.05 13.61
C VAL A 44 -3.61 -3.26 12.68
N ARG A 45 -3.12 -4.40 13.20
CA ARG A 45 -2.93 -5.61 12.37
C ARG A 45 -4.24 -6.22 11.81
N ASN A 46 -5.40 -5.60 12.03
CA ASN A 46 -6.68 -5.96 11.38
C ASN A 46 -7.72 -4.82 11.22
N ILE A 47 -7.41 -3.56 11.57
CA ILE A 47 -8.40 -2.45 11.59
C ILE A 47 -8.15 -1.41 10.47
N GLY A 48 -7.01 -1.50 9.77
CA GLY A 48 -6.42 -0.37 9.02
C GLY A 48 -6.69 -0.30 7.54
N LEU A 49 -7.02 -1.42 6.88
CA LEU A 49 -7.26 -1.43 5.44
C LEU A 49 -8.74 -1.57 5.07
N ARG A 50 -9.54 -2.21 5.92
CA ARG A 50 -10.96 -2.44 5.63
C ARG A 50 -11.76 -1.15 5.54
N LEU A 51 -12.12 -0.76 4.31
CA LEU A 51 -13.07 0.31 4.04
C LEU A 51 -14.30 0.21 4.95
N THR A 52 -14.85 1.34 5.40
CA THR A 52 -16.13 1.32 6.12
C THR A 52 -17.24 0.77 5.23
N ARG A 53 -18.35 0.31 5.80
CA ARG A 53 -19.52 -0.16 5.02
C ARG A 53 -19.91 0.80 3.90
N ARG A 54 -19.95 2.10 4.20
CA ARG A 54 -20.27 3.12 3.20
C ARG A 54 -19.21 3.24 2.10
N GLN A 55 -17.95 3.10 2.45
CA GLN A 55 -16.84 3.09 1.48
C GLN A 55 -16.84 1.82 0.63
N GLN A 56 -17.21 0.67 1.18
CA GLN A 56 -17.40 -0.57 0.43
C GLN A 56 -18.53 -0.45 -0.60
N GLU A 57 -19.64 0.22 -0.24
CA GLU A 57 -20.74 0.51 -1.18
C GLU A 57 -20.30 1.41 -2.35
N LEU A 58 -19.30 2.27 -2.14
CA LEU A 58 -18.77 3.17 -3.17
C LEU A 58 -17.88 2.45 -4.19
N VAL A 59 -17.11 1.43 -3.78
CA VAL A 59 -16.18 0.67 -4.65
C VAL A 59 -16.82 0.20 -5.95
N PRO A 60 -17.95 -0.54 -5.96
CA PRO A 60 -18.54 -1.05 -7.20
C PRO A 60 -19.10 0.05 -8.10
N MET A 61 -19.45 1.22 -7.54
CA MET A 61 -19.89 2.38 -8.34
C MET A 61 -18.70 3.07 -8.99
N ILE A 62 -17.58 3.19 -8.27
CA ILE A 62 -16.32 3.69 -8.81
C ILE A 62 -15.81 2.77 -9.92
N ALA A 63 -15.85 1.45 -9.72
CA ALA A 63 -15.42 0.46 -10.72
C ALA A 63 -16.26 0.51 -12.01
N ARG A 64 -17.52 0.95 -11.91
CA ARG A 64 -18.41 1.20 -13.05
C ARG A 64 -18.18 2.56 -13.73
N GLY A 65 -17.25 3.37 -13.23
CA GLY A 65 -16.92 4.68 -13.80
C GLY A 65 -17.87 5.82 -13.40
N LEU A 66 -18.75 5.63 -12.42
CA LEU A 66 -19.70 6.67 -12.03
C LEU A 66 -18.98 7.89 -11.44
N THR A 67 -19.44 9.07 -11.84
CA THR A 67 -19.04 10.37 -11.29
C THR A 67 -19.51 10.54 -9.85
N ASN A 68 -18.93 11.50 -9.13
CA ASN A 68 -19.34 11.79 -7.74
C ASN A 68 -20.80 12.25 -7.66
N LYS A 69 -21.30 12.91 -8.71
CA LYS A 69 -22.68 13.37 -8.82
C LYS A 69 -23.64 12.19 -9.00
N GLU A 70 -23.32 11.26 -9.89
CA GLU A 70 -24.14 10.05 -10.09
C GLU A 70 -24.18 9.19 -8.83
N ILE A 71 -23.02 8.97 -8.19
CA ILE A 71 -22.94 8.25 -6.92
C ILE A 71 -23.79 8.94 -5.85
N ALA A 72 -23.71 10.26 -5.75
CA ALA A 72 -24.49 11.04 -4.79
C ALA A 72 -25.99 10.84 -5.00
N SER A 73 -26.46 10.85 -6.26
CA SER A 73 -27.85 10.55 -6.62
C SER A 73 -28.26 9.12 -6.28
N HIS A 74 -27.42 8.11 -6.56
CA HIS A 74 -27.72 6.71 -6.23
C HIS A 74 -27.83 6.46 -4.71
N LEU A 75 -27.11 7.25 -3.92
CA LEU A 75 -26.93 7.04 -2.50
C LEU A 75 -27.68 8.04 -1.61
N ASN A 76 -28.45 8.95 -2.20
CA ASN A 76 -29.12 10.08 -1.54
C ASN A 76 -28.17 10.89 -0.65
N LEU A 77 -27.00 11.24 -1.20
CA LEU A 77 -25.98 12.07 -0.56
C LEU A 77 -25.75 13.36 -1.32
N SER A 78 -25.00 14.30 -0.71
CA SER A 78 -24.40 15.40 -1.46
C SER A 78 -23.12 14.93 -2.18
N GLU A 79 -22.80 15.57 -3.30
CA GLU A 79 -21.55 15.33 -4.04
C GLU A 79 -20.32 15.55 -3.14
N GLN A 80 -20.36 16.54 -2.25
CA GLN A 80 -19.28 16.82 -1.31
C GLN A 80 -19.07 15.68 -0.31
N THR A 81 -20.14 15.05 0.16
CA THR A 81 -20.05 13.87 1.04
C THR A 81 -19.37 12.71 0.31
N VAL A 82 -19.68 12.48 -0.96
CA VAL A 82 -19.00 11.46 -1.79
C VAL A 82 -17.52 11.78 -1.94
N LYS A 83 -17.15 13.03 -2.27
CA LYS A 83 -15.75 13.49 -2.32
C LYS A 83 -15.01 13.19 -1.01
N ASN A 84 -15.64 13.49 0.12
CA ASN A 84 -15.07 13.24 1.44
C ASN A 84 -14.85 11.73 1.70
N HIS A 85 -15.78 10.88 1.28
CA HIS A 85 -15.60 9.43 1.40
C HIS A 85 -14.44 8.93 0.53
N ILE A 86 -14.35 9.35 -0.73
CA ILE A 86 -13.27 8.97 -1.66
C ILE A 86 -11.92 9.44 -1.12
N HIS A 87 -11.81 10.68 -0.66
CA HIS A 87 -10.58 11.19 -0.04
C HIS A 87 -10.14 10.33 1.17
N ARG A 88 -11.09 9.91 2.01
CA ARG A 88 -10.81 9.00 3.13
C ARG A 88 -10.44 7.59 2.66
N MET A 89 -10.97 7.12 1.54
CA MET A 89 -10.60 5.84 0.94
C MET A 89 -9.15 5.88 0.45
N LEU A 90 -8.77 6.89 -0.34
CA LEU A 90 -7.39 7.07 -0.83
C LEU A 90 -6.39 7.11 0.31
N ARG A 91 -6.67 7.90 1.36
CA ARG A 91 -5.81 7.98 2.55
C ARG A 91 -5.70 6.65 3.30
N LYS A 92 -6.77 5.82 3.26
CA LYS A 92 -6.81 4.54 3.96
C LYS A 92 -6.10 3.43 3.18
N THR A 93 -6.25 3.41 1.86
CA THR A 93 -5.65 2.38 0.99
C THR A 93 -4.26 2.76 0.49
N GLY A 94 -3.84 4.02 0.65
CA GLY A 94 -2.60 4.52 0.05
C GLY A 94 -2.67 4.65 -1.48
N ALA A 95 -3.88 4.67 -2.04
CA ALA A 95 -4.06 4.77 -3.48
C ALA A 95 -3.83 6.20 -3.98
N ASN A 96 -3.21 6.33 -5.15
CA ASN A 96 -2.96 7.59 -5.85
C ASN A 96 -4.23 8.12 -6.53
N ASP A 97 -5.10 7.21 -6.97
CA ASP A 97 -6.37 7.55 -7.60
C ASP A 97 -7.51 6.60 -7.20
N ARG A 98 -8.74 7.00 -7.53
CA ARG A 98 -9.95 6.26 -7.14
C ARG A 98 -10.09 4.90 -7.84
N LEU A 99 -9.49 4.70 -9.01
CA LEU A 99 -9.54 3.42 -9.71
C LEU A 99 -8.62 2.42 -9.02
N GLN A 100 -7.44 2.86 -8.60
CA GLN A 100 -6.52 2.04 -7.82
C GLN A 100 -7.14 1.56 -6.49
N VAL A 101 -8.05 2.34 -5.88
CA VAL A 101 -8.82 1.86 -4.71
C VAL A 101 -9.62 0.59 -5.03
N THR A 102 -10.20 0.49 -6.22
CA THR A 102 -11.00 -0.68 -6.64
C THR A 102 -10.14 -1.91 -6.85
N GLU A 103 -8.93 -1.74 -7.39
CA GLU A 103 -7.96 -2.82 -7.57
C GLU A 103 -7.47 -3.37 -6.22
N ILE A 104 -7.10 -2.47 -5.30
CA ILE A 104 -6.65 -2.84 -3.96
C ILE A 104 -7.78 -3.56 -3.19
N SER A 105 -9.00 -3.02 -3.24
CA SER A 105 -10.16 -3.63 -2.55
C SER A 105 -10.45 -5.04 -3.06
N ARG A 106 -10.31 -5.25 -4.38
CA ARG A 106 -10.50 -6.58 -4.99
C ARG A 106 -9.47 -7.60 -4.52
N LEU A 107 -8.22 -7.19 -4.30
CA LEU A 107 -7.17 -8.06 -3.79
C LEU A 107 -7.41 -8.49 -2.34
N GLU A 108 -8.01 -7.63 -1.51
CA GLU A 108 -8.36 -7.97 -0.12
C GLU A 108 -9.48 -9.01 -0.03
N ASP A 109 -10.46 -8.96 -0.94
CA ASP A 109 -11.59 -9.90 -0.97
C ASP A 109 -11.14 -11.35 -1.25
N PHE A 110 -10.00 -11.56 -1.91
CA PHE A 110 -9.45 -12.89 -2.18
C PHE A 110 -8.53 -13.44 -1.07
N ALA A 111 -8.13 -12.60 -0.12
CA ALA A 111 -7.19 -12.95 0.94
C ALA A 111 -7.89 -13.42 2.25
N THR A 112 -9.22 -13.53 2.25
CA THR A 112 -10.04 -14.01 3.38
C THR A 112 -10.70 -15.33 3.03
#